data_AF-A0A0J8B1E5-F1
#
_entry.id   AF-A0A0J8B1E5-F1
#
_cell.length_a   1.000
_cell.length_b   1.000
_cell.length_c   1.000
_cell.angle_alpha   90.00
_cell.angle_beta   90.00
_cell.angle_gamma   90.00
#
_symmetry.space_group_name_H-M   'P 1'
#
loop_
_entity.id
_entity.type
_entity.pdbx_description
1 polymer ?
#
loop_
_entity_poly.entity_id
_entity_poly.type
_entity_poly.pdbx_seq_one_letter_code
_entity_poly.pdbx_strand_id
1 'polypeptide(L)'
;MMSSSAYGRDETSLMAMAGDDDDISPSDSWTVTSSYFEMHGLVRQQLDSFNEFVTNTIQSVVSESFPIEIYEEARADEDRSVRTKIRVSFGQIYVSDPQMREGDGAPEYL
;
A
#
# COMPACT_ATOMS: atom_id res chain seq x y z
N MET A 1 11.29 -56.67 -53.07
CA MET A 1 11.96 -57.06 -51.81
C MET A 1 13.09 -56.05 -51.61
N MET A 2 12.81 -54.94 -50.91
CA MET A 2 13.08 -54.72 -49.47
C MET A 2 14.59 -54.77 -49.19
N SER A 3 15.25 -53.78 -48.58
CA SER A 3 14.80 -52.91 -47.50
C SER A 3 15.62 -51.62 -47.42
N SER A 4 14.92 -50.58 -46.98
CA SER A 4 15.35 -49.26 -46.53
C SER A 4 16.51 -49.30 -45.54
N SER A 5 17.50 -48.43 -45.73
CA SER A 5 18.47 -48.04 -44.70
C SER A 5 17.79 -47.04 -43.78
N ALA A 6 17.21 -47.54 -42.69
CA ALA A 6 16.61 -46.72 -41.65
C ALA A 6 17.71 -46.20 -40.72
N TYR A 7 17.80 -44.88 -40.64
CA TYR A 7 18.35 -44.10 -39.53
C TYR A 7 18.17 -44.84 -38.18
N GLY A 8 19.24 -45.44 -37.68
CA GLY A 8 19.35 -45.83 -36.28
C GLY A 8 19.66 -44.57 -35.46
N ARG A 9 18.64 -43.74 -35.24
CA ARG A 9 18.72 -42.64 -34.27
C ARG A 9 18.85 -43.29 -32.91
N ASP A 10 20.01 -43.16 -32.29
CA ASP A 10 20.29 -43.59 -30.93
C ASP A 10 19.37 -42.80 -29.96
N GLU A 11 18.18 -43.36 -29.67
CA GLU A 11 17.22 -42.78 -28.73
C GLU A 11 17.69 -42.94 -27.27
N THR A 12 18.62 -43.87 -27.04
CA THR A 12 19.25 -44.16 -25.74
C THR A 12 20.16 -43.04 -25.26
N SER A 13 20.89 -42.38 -26.15
CA SER A 13 21.77 -41.26 -25.83
C SER A 13 21.02 -39.94 -25.63
N LEU A 14 19.77 -39.84 -26.11
CA LEU A 14 18.93 -38.66 -25.88
C LEU A 14 18.28 -38.69 -24.48
N MET A 15 17.97 -39.88 -23.96
CA MET A 15 17.44 -40.05 -22.59
C MET A 15 18.51 -39.89 -21.51
N ALA A 16 19.79 -40.17 -21.80
CA ALA A 16 20.89 -40.03 -20.83
C ALA A 16 21.28 -38.58 -20.53
N MET A 17 20.75 -37.60 -21.28
CA MET A 17 20.98 -36.17 -21.09
C MET A 17 19.79 -35.45 -20.44
N ALA A 18 18.74 -36.19 -20.04
CA ALA A 18 17.53 -35.66 -19.41
C ALA A 18 17.40 -36.12 -17.95
N GLY A 19 18.52 -36.11 -17.22
CA GLY A 19 18.58 -36.54 -15.84
C GLY A 19 19.18 -35.46 -14.94
N ASP A 20 18.35 -34.96 -14.03
CA ASP A 20 18.72 -34.41 -12.72
C ASP A 20 19.16 -32.93 -12.60
N ASP A 21 18.77 -32.06 -13.54
CA ASP A 21 18.89 -30.59 -13.37
C ASP A 21 17.54 -29.90 -13.04
N ASP A 22 16.45 -30.66 -12.93
CA ASP A 22 15.09 -30.18 -12.62
C ASP A 22 14.68 -30.40 -11.15
N ASP A 23 15.51 -31.07 -10.34
CA ASP A 23 15.17 -31.37 -8.95
C ASP A 23 15.55 -30.19 -8.04
N ILE A 24 14.52 -29.53 -7.48
CA ILE A 24 14.71 -28.33 -6.64
C ILE A 24 15.47 -28.71 -5.38
N SER A 25 16.67 -28.18 -5.23
CA SER A 25 17.52 -28.40 -4.07
C SER A 25 17.09 -27.51 -2.89
N PRO A 26 17.41 -27.89 -1.64
CA PRO A 26 17.20 -27.01 -0.48
C PRO A 26 17.93 -25.66 -0.60
N SER A 27 19.01 -25.57 -1.37
CA SER A 27 19.70 -24.32 -1.70
C SER A 27 18.86 -23.37 -2.55
N ASP A 28 18.01 -23.89 -3.44
CA ASP A 28 17.15 -23.07 -4.31
C ASP A 28 16.05 -22.35 -3.52
N SER A 29 15.70 -22.86 -2.34
CA SER A 29 14.79 -22.19 -1.40
C SER A 29 15.36 -20.84 -0.91
N TRP A 30 16.69 -20.71 -0.78
CA TRP A 30 17.32 -19.45 -0.42
C TRP A 30 17.32 -18.43 -1.57
N THR A 31 17.39 -18.90 -2.82
CA THR A 31 17.27 -18.05 -4.02
C THR A 31 15.89 -17.39 -4.09
N VAL A 32 14.83 -18.16 -3.86
CA VAL A 32 13.45 -17.64 -3.79
C VAL A 32 13.28 -16.66 -2.62
N THR A 33 13.79 -17.04 -1.45
CA THR A 33 13.72 -16.20 -0.24
C THR A 33 14.45 -14.87 -0.44
N SER A 34 15.64 -14.90 -1.04
CA SER A 34 16.42 -13.69 -1.32
C SER A 34 15.73 -12.80 -2.35
N SER A 35 15.20 -13.39 -3.43
CA SER A 35 14.43 -12.67 -4.45
C SER A 35 13.19 -11.99 -3.86
N TYR A 36 12.52 -12.64 -2.90
CA TYR A 36 11.39 -12.05 -2.18
C TYR A 36 11.81 -10.81 -1.37
N PHE A 37 12.92 -10.88 -0.63
CA PHE A 37 13.40 -9.72 0.13
C PHE A 37 13.99 -8.60 -0.74
N GLU A 38 14.58 -8.91 -1.89
CA GLU A 38 15.00 -7.90 -2.87
C GLU A 38 13.81 -7.12 -3.43
N MET A 39 12.73 -7.82 -3.77
CA MET A 39 11.52 -7.19 -4.31
C MET A 39 10.70 -6.47 -3.24
N HIS A 40 10.56 -7.07 -2.06
CA HIS A 40 9.64 -6.61 -1.02
C HIS A 40 10.30 -5.75 0.07
N GLY A 41 11.61 -5.89 0.29
CA GLY A 41 12.30 -5.31 1.44
C GLY A 41 11.93 -6.00 2.76
N LEU A 42 12.63 -5.65 3.82
CA LEU A 42 12.47 -6.27 5.15
C LEU A 42 11.36 -5.64 6.01
N VAL A 43 10.91 -4.43 5.66
CA VAL A 43 10.04 -3.61 6.53
C VAL A 43 8.77 -3.13 5.80
N ARG A 44 8.30 -3.90 4.82
CA ARG A 44 7.18 -3.49 3.96
C ARG A 44 5.88 -3.29 4.73
N GLN A 45 5.57 -4.17 5.69
CA GLN A 45 4.34 -4.10 6.50
C GLN A 45 4.16 -2.73 7.18
N GLN A 46 5.23 -2.13 7.70
CA GLN A 46 5.15 -0.83 8.37
C GLN A 46 4.90 0.30 7.38
N LEU A 47 5.58 0.26 6.23
CA LEU A 47 5.35 1.22 5.15
C LEU A 47 3.94 1.10 4.58
N ASP A 48 3.46 -0.12 4.35
CA ASP A 48 2.14 -0.40 3.82
C ASP A 48 1.05 0.06 4.81
N SER A 49 1.20 -0.25 6.11
CA SER A 49 0.28 0.23 7.14
C SER A 49 0.29 1.75 7.28
N PHE A 50 1.46 2.39 7.18
CA PHE A 50 1.56 3.85 7.24
C PHE A 50 0.93 4.50 6.02
N ASN A 51 1.19 3.98 4.82
CA ASN A 51 0.61 4.46 3.57
C ASN A 51 -0.91 4.33 3.56
N GLU A 52 -1.44 3.18 4.02
CA GLU A 52 -2.88 2.96 4.17
C GLU A 52 -3.49 3.91 5.19
N PHE A 53 -2.78 4.16 6.29
CA PHE A 53 -3.21 5.11 7.30
C PHE A 53 -3.33 6.54 6.73
N VAL A 54 -2.27 7.04 6.09
CA VAL A 54 -2.22 8.42 5.56
C VAL A 54 -3.18 8.62 4.39
N THR A 55 -3.28 7.63 3.49
CA THR A 55 -4.04 7.78 2.23
C THR A 55 -5.54 7.59 2.45
N ASN A 56 -5.94 6.63 3.28
CA ASN A 56 -7.35 6.24 3.42
C ASN A 56 -7.88 6.48 4.83
N THR A 57 -7.17 6.01 5.86
CA THR A 57 -7.72 5.95 7.23
C THR A 57 -8.02 7.34 7.79
N ILE A 58 -7.13 8.32 7.61
CA ILE A 58 -7.36 9.69 8.12
C ILE A 58 -8.59 10.31 7.43
N GLN A 59 -8.73 10.16 6.12
CA GLN A 59 -9.88 10.72 5.39
C GLN A 59 -11.19 10.04 5.82
N SER A 60 -11.19 8.73 6.02
CA SER A 60 -12.37 8.00 6.53
C SER A 60 -12.80 8.54 7.89
N VAL A 61 -11.86 8.71 8.83
CA VAL A 61 -12.14 9.25 10.18
C VAL A 61 -12.74 10.67 10.10
N VAL A 62 -12.20 11.53 9.24
CA VAL A 62 -12.72 12.89 9.05
C VAL A 62 -14.12 12.86 8.44
N SER A 63 -14.39 11.94 7.51
CA SER A 63 -15.68 11.84 6.82
C SER A 63 -16.79 11.24 7.69
N GLU A 64 -16.44 10.35 8.61
CA GLU A 64 -17.34 9.76 9.60
C GLU A 64 -17.68 10.73 10.74
N SER A 65 -16.88 11.78 10.93
CA SER A 65 -17.07 12.75 12.00
C SER A 65 -18.34 13.59 11.77
N PHE A 66 -19.20 13.65 12.79
CA PHE A 66 -20.38 14.50 12.74
C PHE A 66 -19.99 15.98 12.64
N PRO A 67 -20.77 16.79 11.89
CA PRO A 67 -20.57 18.22 11.86
C PRO A 67 -20.78 18.82 13.25
N ILE A 68 -19.98 19.82 13.59
CA ILE A 68 -20.14 20.58 14.83
C ILE A 68 -21.31 21.54 14.62
N GLU A 69 -22.32 21.45 15.48
CA GLU A 69 -23.50 22.32 15.44
C GLU A 69 -23.54 23.21 16.68
N ILE A 70 -23.58 24.52 16.47
CA ILE A 70 -23.69 25.53 17.53
C ILE A 70 -25.04 26.22 17.37
N TYR A 71 -25.78 26.27 18.47
CA TYR A 71 -27.08 26.93 18.56
C TYR A 71 -26.93 28.17 19.43
N GLU A 72 -27.48 29.29 18.96
CA GLU A 72 -27.58 30.49 19.77
C GLU A 72 -28.48 30.24 21.00
N GLU A 73 -28.01 30.67 22.18
CA GLU A 73 -28.79 30.60 23.41
C GLU A 73 -29.96 31.60 23.34
N ALA A 74 -31.15 31.15 23.78
CA ALA A 74 -32.32 32.01 23.79
C ALA A 74 -32.15 33.13 24.82
N ARG A 75 -32.15 34.38 24.35
CA ARG A 75 -32.26 35.56 25.24
C ARG A 75 -33.69 35.69 25.74
N ALA A 76 -33.83 36.14 26.99
CA ALA A 76 -35.12 36.20 27.69
C ALA A 76 -36.18 37.09 27.01
N ASP A 77 -35.76 38.06 26.18
CA ASP A 77 -36.61 39.07 25.53
C ASP A 77 -36.78 38.89 24.01
N GLU A 78 -36.28 37.80 23.42
CA GLU A 78 -36.25 37.63 21.96
C GLU A 78 -37.33 36.64 21.48
N ASP A 79 -38.02 37.02 20.40
CA ASP A 79 -39.03 36.16 19.78
C ASP A 79 -38.37 34.85 19.33
N ARG A 80 -38.88 33.71 19.82
CA ARG A 80 -38.25 32.39 19.66
C ARG A 80 -38.18 31.89 18.21
N SER A 81 -38.65 32.70 17.26
CA SER A 81 -38.92 32.37 15.87
C SER A 81 -37.67 32.34 14.99
N VAL A 82 -36.57 33.01 15.38
CA VAL A 82 -35.31 32.98 14.61
C VAL A 82 -34.11 32.76 15.55
N ARG A 83 -33.62 31.52 15.63
CA ARG A 83 -32.35 31.19 16.29
C ARG A 83 -31.28 30.92 15.26
N THR A 84 -30.11 31.54 15.41
CA THR A 84 -28.98 31.29 14.52
C THR A 84 -28.40 29.90 14.79
N LYS A 85 -28.28 29.08 13.72
CA LYS A 85 -27.59 27.79 13.75
C LYS A 85 -26.31 27.89 12.92
N ILE A 86 -25.16 27.64 13.54
CA ILE A 86 -23.88 27.52 12.85
C ILE A 86 -23.56 26.02 12.73
N ARG A 87 -23.18 25.58 11.52
CA ARG A 87 -22.76 24.21 11.25
C ARG A 87 -21.38 24.22 10.61
N VAL A 88 -20.44 23.49 11.21
CA VAL A 88 -19.08 23.31 10.71
C VAL A 88 -18.92 21.85 10.30
N SER A 89 -18.50 21.61 9.06
CA SER A 89 -18.22 20.27 8.53
C SER A 89 -16.79 20.23 8.00
N PHE A 90 -16.14 19.08 8.18
CA PHE A 90 -14.80 18.85 7.66
C PHE A 90 -14.87 18.20 6.26
N GLY A 91 -13.92 18.55 5.39
CA GLY A 91 -13.87 18.11 4.01
C GLY A 91 -12.64 17.25 3.70
N GLN A 92 -12.15 17.35 2.47
CA GLN A 92 -10.95 16.65 2.02
C GLN A 92 -9.70 17.11 2.80
N ILE A 93 -8.90 16.16 3.28
CA ILE A 93 -7.60 16.43 3.92
C ILE A 93 -6.50 16.61 2.86
N TYR A 94 -5.48 17.38 3.23
CA TYR A 94 -4.25 17.55 2.46
C TYR A 94 -3.05 17.31 3.37
N VAL A 95 -2.09 16.53 2.88
CA VAL A 95 -0.84 16.23 3.58
C VAL A 95 0.29 16.73 2.69
N SER A 96 1.16 17.56 3.25
CA SER A 96 2.35 18.07 2.55
C SER A 96 3.57 17.20 2.87
N ASP A 97 4.63 17.39 2.10
CA ASP A 97 5.94 16.85 2.43
C ASP A 97 6.39 17.32 3.82
N PRO A 98 7.30 16.57 4.48
CA PRO A 98 7.84 16.94 5.79
C PRO A 98 8.46 18.34 5.79
N GLN A 99 8.12 19.15 6.79
CA GLN A 99 8.68 20.49 7.00
C GLN A 99 9.11 20.67 8.45
N MET A 100 10.21 21.37 8.65
CA MET A 100 10.60 21.90 9.96
C MET A 100 10.26 23.39 10.03
N ARG A 101 9.93 23.89 11.22
CA ARG A 101 9.76 25.32 11.49
C ARG A 101 10.76 25.74 12.56
N GLU A 102 11.68 26.62 12.20
CA GLU A 102 12.62 27.21 13.15
C GLU A 102 11.95 28.30 14.00
N GLY A 103 12.69 28.85 14.97
CA GLY A 103 12.20 29.89 15.88
C GLY A 103 11.80 31.22 15.19
N ASP A 104 12.22 31.43 13.95
CA ASP A 104 11.84 32.57 13.10
C ASP A 104 10.51 32.34 12.35
N GLY A 105 9.95 31.13 12.44
CA GLY A 105 8.71 30.73 11.79
C GLY A 105 8.84 30.42 10.30
N ALA A 106 10.04 30.46 9.73
CA ALA A 106 10.30 30.06 8.35
C ALA A 106 10.24 28.53 8.20
N PRO A 107 9.65 28.02 7.11
CA PRO A 107 9.68 26.59 6.82
C PRO A 107 11.05 26.20 6.24
N GLU A 108 11.70 25.23 6.85
CA GLU A 108 12.84 24.51 6.27
C GLU A 108 12.33 23.18 5.71
N TYR A 109 12.60 22.92 4.44
CA TYR A 109 12.23 21.67 3.77
C TYR A 109 13.33 20.64 4.02
N LEU A 110 12.93 19.45 4.50
CA LEU A 110 13.84 18.33 4.74
C LEU A 110 14.17 17.56 3.46
#